data_AF-A0A921LQ08-F1
#
_entry.id   AF-A0A921LQ08-F1
#
_cell.length_a   1.000
_cell.length_b   1.000
_cell.length_c   1.000
_cell.angle_alpha   90.00
_cell.angle_beta   90.00
_cell.angle_gamma   90.00
#
_symmetry.space_group_name_H-M   'P 1'
#
loop_
_entity.id
_entity.type
_entity.pdbx_description
1 polymer ?
#
loop_
_entity_poly.entity_id
_entity_poly.type
_entity_poly.pdbx_seq_one_letter_code
_entity_poly.pdbx_strand_id
1 'polypeptide(L)'
;MRILNSGDILETIEMLTAENLDVRTVTMGISLLDCIDPDGDKACEKIYNKIVRLAGNLVPVVDGISAEYGVPIVNKRISVTPIAMLLGAAPDADPVAYAKALDRAAKAVGVNFVGGFGALVHKGFSAGDKRLIKAIPQALAETDIVCSSVNVGSTKSGINMDAVRLMGQVVRETAELTKDNMCMGDAKLVVFCNAPEDNPFMAGAFHGPGEPDCE
;
A
#
# COMPACT_ATOMS: atom_id res chain seq x y z
N MET A 1 -7.22 14.55 -25.82
CA MET A 1 -5.93 14.53 -25.12
C MET A 1 -5.02 15.53 -25.81
N ARG A 2 -4.49 16.54 -25.11
CA ARG A 2 -3.39 17.34 -25.66
C ARG A 2 -2.21 16.39 -25.83
N ILE A 3 -1.81 16.15 -27.06
CA ILE A 3 -0.57 15.44 -27.38
C ILE A 3 0.54 16.38 -26.89
N LEU A 4 1.34 15.93 -25.92
CA LEU A 4 2.56 16.62 -25.51
C LEU A 4 3.40 16.85 -26.77
N ASN A 5 3.69 18.11 -27.09
CA ASN A 5 4.50 18.44 -28.26
C ASN A 5 5.98 18.49 -27.87
N SER A 6 6.88 18.45 -28.86
CA SER A 6 8.33 18.44 -28.60
C SER A 6 8.82 19.66 -27.81
N GLY A 7 8.12 20.81 -27.91
CA GLY A 7 8.39 22.00 -27.11
C GLY A 7 8.08 21.78 -25.63
N ASP A 8 6.90 21.23 -25.30
CA ASP A 8 6.52 20.92 -23.92
C ASP A 8 7.52 19.95 -23.24
N ILE A 9 8.03 18.98 -24.02
CA ILE A 9 9.02 18.01 -23.56
C ILE A 9 10.37 18.69 -23.28
N LEU A 10 10.84 19.53 -24.21
CA LEU A 10 12.10 20.27 -24.06
C LEU A 10 12.05 21.23 -22.87
N GLU A 11 10.94 21.97 -22.71
CA GLU A 11 10.72 22.86 -21.57
C GLU A 11 10.75 22.09 -20.24
N THR A 12 10.12 20.91 -20.19
CA THR A 12 10.15 20.06 -18.98
C THR A 12 11.56 19.58 -18.65
N ILE A 13 12.35 19.18 -19.65
CA ILE A 13 13.75 18.78 -19.45
C ILE A 13 14.59 19.96 -18.93
N GLU A 14 14.38 21.16 -19.47
CA GLU A 14 15.07 22.37 -19.03
C GLU A 14 14.71 22.73 -17.59
N MET A 15 13.44 22.65 -17.21
CA MET A 15 13.00 22.86 -15.82
C MET A 15 13.65 21.86 -14.86
N LEU A 16 13.64 20.56 -15.20
CA LEU A 16 14.21 19.50 -14.36
C LEU A 16 15.71 19.71 -14.12
N THR A 17 16.45 20.12 -15.15
CA THR A 17 17.91 20.29 -15.11
C THR A 17 18.34 21.63 -14.50
N ALA A 18 17.62 22.73 -14.77
CA ALA A 18 17.96 24.05 -14.24
C ALA A 18 17.59 24.20 -12.76
N GLU A 19 16.49 23.59 -12.31
CA GLU A 19 15.95 23.75 -10.95
C GLU A 19 16.32 22.60 -10.00
N ASN A 20 17.14 21.63 -10.44
CA ASN A 20 17.56 20.45 -9.65
C ASN A 20 16.38 19.68 -9.03
N LEU A 21 15.34 19.44 -9.81
CA LEU A 21 14.14 18.75 -9.34
C LEU A 21 14.38 17.24 -9.17
N ASP A 22 13.70 16.65 -8.20
CA ASP A 22 13.70 15.22 -7.95
C ASP A 22 12.29 14.61 -7.98
N VAL A 23 12.21 13.32 -8.32
CA VAL A 23 10.97 12.56 -8.21
C VAL A 23 10.99 11.83 -6.88
N ARG A 24 10.11 12.26 -5.97
CA ARG A 24 10.02 11.66 -4.62
C ARG A 24 9.69 10.17 -4.66
N THR A 25 8.80 9.75 -5.56
CA THR A 25 8.37 8.36 -5.67
C THR A 25 7.74 8.04 -7.02
N VAL A 26 7.91 6.79 -7.44
CA VAL A 26 7.04 6.12 -8.42
C VAL A 26 6.29 5.02 -7.66
N THR A 27 4.95 5.03 -7.75
CA THR A 27 4.10 4.02 -7.11
C THR A 27 3.30 3.29 -8.17
N MET A 28 3.41 1.96 -8.21
CA MET A 28 2.56 1.12 -9.05
C MET A 28 1.36 0.62 -8.23
N GLY A 29 0.14 0.95 -8.67
CA GLY A 29 -1.08 0.42 -8.11
C GLY A 29 -1.42 -0.93 -8.75
N ILE A 30 -1.73 -1.94 -7.94
CA ILE A 30 -2.06 -3.30 -8.41
C ILE A 30 -3.39 -3.73 -7.80
N SER A 31 -4.36 -4.08 -8.64
CA SER A 31 -5.62 -4.65 -8.16
C SER A 31 -5.41 -6.09 -7.73
N LEU A 32 -5.94 -6.47 -6.58
CA LEU A 32 -5.89 -7.86 -6.07
C LEU A 32 -7.28 -8.52 -6.04
N LEU A 33 -8.30 -7.91 -6.65
CA LEU A 33 -9.66 -8.47 -6.64
C LEU A 33 -9.76 -9.82 -7.36
N ASP A 34 -8.94 -10.05 -8.39
CA ASP A 34 -8.81 -11.34 -9.09
C ASP A 34 -8.00 -12.38 -8.30
N CYS A 35 -7.32 -11.97 -7.23
CA CYS A 35 -6.58 -12.84 -6.32
C CYS A 35 -7.47 -13.40 -5.19
N ILE A 36 -8.75 -13.03 -5.15
CA ILE A 36 -9.70 -13.56 -4.16
C ILE A 36 -9.77 -15.09 -4.28
N ASP A 37 -9.73 -15.76 -3.13
CA ASP A 37 -9.91 -17.20 -2.99
C ASP A 37 -10.47 -17.48 -1.59
N PRO A 38 -11.41 -18.44 -1.42
CA PRO A 38 -11.84 -18.88 -0.09
C PRO A 38 -10.71 -19.54 0.71
N ASP A 39 -9.70 -20.09 0.04
CA ASP A 39 -8.49 -20.64 0.64
C ASP A 39 -7.42 -19.54 0.75
N GLY A 40 -7.10 -19.15 1.99
CA GLY A 40 -6.16 -18.08 2.29
C GLY A 40 -4.77 -18.32 1.72
N ASP A 41 -4.31 -19.56 1.67
CA ASP A 41 -2.98 -19.89 1.15
C ASP A 41 -2.92 -19.68 -0.36
N LYS A 42 -3.98 -20.09 -1.07
CA LYS A 42 -4.11 -19.85 -2.52
C LYS A 42 -4.23 -18.37 -2.83
N ALA A 43 -4.98 -17.61 -2.03
CA ALA A 43 -5.05 -16.16 -2.18
C ALA A 43 -3.65 -15.52 -2.02
N CYS A 44 -2.90 -15.91 -0.99
CA CYS A 44 -1.54 -15.44 -0.75
C CYS A 44 -0.59 -15.78 -1.92
N GLU A 45 -0.70 -16.98 -2.49
CA GLU A 45 0.07 -17.39 -3.66
C GLU A 45 -0.27 -16.56 -4.91
N LYS A 46 -1.57 -16.34 -5.17
CA LYS A 46 -2.02 -15.48 -6.28
C LYS A 46 -1.50 -14.05 -6.15
N ILE A 47 -1.58 -13.47 -4.94
CA ILE A 47 -1.07 -12.12 -4.64
C ILE A 47 0.42 -12.03 -4.97
N TYR A 48 1.22 -12.99 -4.45
CA TYR A 48 2.66 -13.02 -4.69
C TYR A 48 2.97 -13.11 -6.19
N ASN A 49 2.37 -14.08 -6.89
CA ASN A 49 2.60 -14.29 -8.31
C ASN A 49 2.20 -13.08 -9.16
N LYS A 50 1.08 -12.43 -8.83
CA LYS A 50 0.59 -11.25 -9.56
C LYS A 50 1.52 -10.06 -9.37
N ILE A 51 1.91 -9.74 -8.13
CA ILE A 51 2.82 -8.63 -7.84
C ILE A 51 4.17 -8.85 -8.53
N VAL A 52 4.76 -10.05 -8.42
CA VAL A 52 6.05 -10.35 -9.05
C VAL A 52 5.97 -10.26 -10.57
N ARG A 53 4.88 -10.75 -11.18
CA ARG A 53 4.68 -10.67 -12.63
C ARG A 53 4.57 -9.24 -13.14
N LEU A 54 3.80 -8.39 -12.46
CA LEU A 54 3.50 -7.03 -12.92
C LEU A 54 4.60 -6.02 -12.55
N ALA A 55 5.14 -6.12 -11.33
CA ALA A 55 6.13 -5.18 -10.82
C ALA A 55 7.59 -5.65 -10.98
N GLY A 56 7.83 -6.83 -11.56
CA GLY A 56 9.18 -7.40 -11.69
C GLY A 56 10.18 -6.52 -12.46
N ASN A 57 9.69 -5.67 -13.36
CA ASN A 57 10.50 -4.70 -14.10
C ASN A 57 10.43 -3.26 -13.55
N LEU A 58 9.65 -3.01 -12.49
CA LEU A 58 9.42 -1.65 -11.98
C LEU A 58 10.73 -0.95 -11.60
N VAL A 59 11.52 -1.57 -10.74
CA VAL A 59 12.80 -0.99 -10.28
C VAL A 59 13.79 -0.78 -11.42
N PRO A 60 14.14 -1.78 -12.26
CA PRO A 60 15.12 -1.58 -13.33
C PRO A 60 14.67 -0.54 -14.38
N VAL A 61 13.38 -0.47 -14.69
CA VAL A 61 12.86 0.56 -15.61
C VAL A 61 12.98 1.95 -14.98
N VAL A 62 12.57 2.12 -13.73
CA VAL A 62 12.65 3.41 -13.04
C VAL A 62 14.09 3.86 -12.86
N ASP A 63 15.01 2.95 -12.52
CA ASP A 63 16.44 3.26 -12.42
C ASP A 63 17.04 3.62 -13.79
N GLY A 64 16.61 2.95 -14.86
CA GLY A 64 16.98 3.30 -16.23
C GLY A 64 16.54 4.71 -16.62
N ILE A 65 15.30 5.09 -16.32
CA ILE A 65 14.77 6.45 -16.54
C ILE A 65 15.56 7.47 -15.72
N SER A 66 15.85 7.17 -14.45
CA SER A 66 16.63 8.06 -13.58
C SER A 66 18.03 8.32 -14.15
N ALA A 67 18.68 7.29 -14.70
CA ALA A 67 19.99 7.40 -15.33
C ALA A 67 19.95 8.13 -16.67
N GLU A 68 18.94 7.87 -17.51
CA GLU A 68 18.81 8.48 -18.84
C GLU A 68 18.57 10.00 -18.76
N TYR A 69 17.68 10.43 -17.87
CA TYR A 69 17.31 11.84 -17.74
C TYR A 69 18.11 12.59 -16.67
N GLY A 70 18.96 11.89 -15.90
CA GLY A 70 19.74 12.49 -14.82
C GLY A 70 18.89 13.02 -13.65
N VAL A 71 17.63 12.59 -13.54
CA VAL A 71 16.69 13.03 -12.50
C VAL A 71 16.62 11.96 -11.40
N PRO A 72 16.91 12.30 -10.13
CA PRO A 72 16.86 11.32 -9.04
C PRO A 72 15.43 10.83 -8.81
N ILE A 73 15.24 9.50 -8.75
CA ILE A 73 13.97 8.89 -8.33
C ILE A 73 14.18 8.17 -6.99
N VAL A 74 13.72 8.82 -5.91
CA VAL A 74 14.08 8.46 -4.53
C VAL A 74 13.44 7.15 -4.09
N ASN A 75 12.16 6.92 -4.43
CA ASN A 75 11.43 5.74 -3.98
C ASN A 75 10.71 5.03 -5.13
N LYS A 76 10.64 3.70 -5.04
CA LYS A 76 9.83 2.82 -5.88
C LYS A 76 8.93 2.02 -4.95
N ARG A 77 7.62 2.08 -5.17
CA ARG A 77 6.61 1.60 -4.22
C ARG A 77 5.49 0.86 -4.93
N ILE A 78 4.76 0.06 -4.17
CA ILE A 78 3.54 -0.60 -4.64
C ILE A 78 2.39 -0.23 -3.71
N SER A 79 1.22 0.04 -4.27
CA SER A 79 -0.03 0.07 -3.51
C SER A 79 -0.94 -1.05 -4.03
N VAL A 80 -1.65 -1.72 -3.13
CA VAL A 80 -2.56 -2.81 -3.49
C VAL A 80 -3.96 -2.57 -2.96
N THR A 81 -4.93 -3.31 -3.50
CA THR A 81 -6.31 -3.34 -2.97
C THR A 81 -6.31 -3.58 -1.46
N PRO A 82 -7.12 -2.85 -0.67
CA PRO A 82 -7.22 -3.09 0.77
C PRO A 82 -7.45 -4.57 1.10
N ILE A 83 -6.50 -5.18 1.81
CA ILE A 83 -6.51 -6.64 2.10
C ILE A 83 -7.76 -7.08 2.85
N ALA A 84 -8.41 -6.19 3.60
CA ALA A 84 -9.68 -6.50 4.27
C ALA A 84 -10.78 -6.92 3.29
N MET A 85 -10.76 -6.42 2.04
CA MET A 85 -11.71 -6.82 0.99
C MET A 85 -11.50 -8.28 0.56
N LEU A 86 -10.26 -8.74 0.48
CA LEU A 86 -9.93 -10.13 0.14
C LEU A 86 -10.28 -11.07 1.29
N LEU A 87 -9.96 -10.66 2.52
CA LEU A 87 -10.28 -11.42 3.74
C LEU A 87 -11.78 -11.59 3.96
N GLY A 88 -12.63 -10.77 3.34
CA GLY A 88 -14.08 -10.95 3.35
C GLY A 88 -14.53 -12.27 2.72
N ALA A 89 -13.73 -12.83 1.80
CA ALA A 89 -14.02 -14.10 1.12
C ALA A 89 -13.37 -15.32 1.78
N ALA A 90 -12.42 -15.13 2.70
CA ALA A 90 -11.63 -16.19 3.34
C ALA A 90 -11.76 -16.13 4.88
N PRO A 91 -12.86 -16.62 5.47
CA PRO A 91 -13.19 -16.42 6.89
C PRO A 91 -12.23 -17.12 7.87
N ASP A 92 -11.57 -18.19 7.44
CA ASP A 92 -10.62 -18.95 8.27
C ASP A 92 -9.15 -18.55 8.04
N ALA A 93 -8.90 -17.67 7.07
CA ALA A 93 -7.54 -17.27 6.73
C ALA A 93 -6.94 -16.32 7.77
N ASP A 94 -5.65 -16.48 8.04
CA ASP A 94 -4.87 -15.59 8.89
C ASP A 94 -4.48 -14.31 8.13
N PRO A 95 -4.92 -13.10 8.56
CA PRO A 95 -4.51 -11.85 7.94
C PRO A 95 -2.99 -11.64 7.92
N VAL A 96 -2.24 -12.16 8.89
CA VAL A 96 -0.77 -12.01 8.94
C VAL A 96 -0.11 -12.73 7.78
N ALA A 97 -0.69 -13.84 7.29
CA ALA A 97 -0.19 -14.55 6.10
C ALA A 97 -0.24 -13.66 4.85
N TYR A 98 -1.28 -12.82 4.70
CA TYR A 98 -1.39 -11.86 3.60
C TYR A 98 -0.31 -10.78 3.69
N ALA A 99 -0.06 -10.26 4.90
CA ALA A 99 1.04 -9.30 5.10
C ALA A 99 2.39 -9.91 4.72
N LYS A 100 2.66 -11.15 5.13
CA LYS A 100 3.87 -11.89 4.75
C LYS A 100 3.96 -12.15 3.24
N ALA A 101 2.83 -12.41 2.58
CA ALA A 101 2.79 -12.56 1.12
C ALA A 101 3.17 -11.25 0.40
N LEU A 102 2.62 -10.11 0.85
CA LEU A 102 2.97 -8.79 0.35
C LEU A 102 4.45 -8.46 0.57
N ASP A 103 4.96 -8.71 1.77
CA ASP A 103 6.37 -8.45 2.13
C ASP A 103 7.33 -9.27 1.26
N ARG A 104 7.05 -10.58 1.09
CA ARG A 104 7.83 -11.45 0.20
C ARG A 104 7.81 -10.96 -1.24
N ALA A 105 6.64 -10.59 -1.75
CA ALA A 105 6.49 -10.13 -3.12
C ALA A 105 7.24 -8.80 -3.36
N ALA A 106 7.07 -7.84 -2.44
CA ALA A 106 7.72 -6.54 -2.50
C ALA A 106 9.26 -6.66 -2.43
N LYS A 107 9.78 -7.54 -1.58
CA LYS A 107 11.22 -7.86 -1.51
C LYS A 107 11.71 -8.51 -2.80
N ALA A 108 10.93 -9.42 -3.39
CA ALA A 108 11.30 -10.11 -4.63
C ALA A 108 11.43 -9.14 -5.83
N VAL A 109 10.61 -8.08 -5.88
CA VAL A 109 10.69 -7.05 -6.94
C VAL A 109 11.58 -5.85 -6.57
N GLY A 110 12.11 -5.80 -5.35
CA GLY A 110 13.09 -4.80 -4.91
C GLY A 110 12.51 -3.41 -4.60
N VAL A 111 11.21 -3.28 -4.34
CA VAL A 111 10.60 -1.98 -3.99
C VAL A 111 10.86 -1.59 -2.53
N ASN A 112 10.79 -0.30 -2.23
CA ASN A 112 11.03 0.22 -0.89
C ASN A 112 9.92 -0.13 0.10
N PHE A 113 8.66 -0.03 -0.35
CA PHE A 113 7.47 -0.26 0.49
C PHE A 113 6.30 -0.77 -0.33
N VAL A 114 5.45 -1.58 0.31
CA VAL A 114 4.14 -1.98 -0.21
C VAL A 114 3.05 -1.57 0.77
N GLY A 115 2.04 -0.86 0.27
CA GLY A 115 0.89 -0.38 1.04
C GLY A 115 -0.38 -1.07 0.58
N GLY A 116 -1.38 -1.16 1.46
CA GLY A 116 -2.67 -1.78 1.16
C GLY A 116 -3.06 -2.87 2.17
N PHE A 117 -2.19 -3.17 3.15
CA PHE A 117 -2.60 -3.93 4.33
C PHE A 117 -3.51 -3.07 5.21
N GLY A 118 -4.79 -2.96 4.84
CA GLY A 118 -5.65 -1.92 5.37
C GLY A 118 -7.14 -2.20 5.21
N ALA A 119 -7.94 -1.31 5.80
CA ALA A 119 -9.39 -1.40 5.82
C ALA A 119 -10.06 -0.01 5.71
N LEU A 120 -11.26 0.03 5.13
CA LEU A 120 -12.07 1.24 5.00
C LEU A 120 -13.36 1.09 5.81
N VAL A 121 -13.35 1.54 7.06
CA VAL A 121 -14.38 1.23 8.07
C VAL A 121 -15.23 2.42 8.50
N HIS A 122 -15.16 3.53 7.77
CA HIS A 122 -15.89 4.77 8.05
C HIS A 122 -17.42 4.64 8.10
N LYS A 123 -18.00 3.54 7.56
CA LYS A 123 -19.44 3.22 7.63
C LYS A 123 -19.78 2.06 8.58
N GLY A 124 -18.82 1.56 9.33
CA GLY A 124 -18.94 0.34 10.12
C GLY A 124 -17.96 -0.75 9.66
N PHE A 125 -18.08 -1.93 10.27
CA PHE A 125 -17.19 -3.06 10.00
C PHE A 125 -17.90 -4.15 9.20
N SER A 126 -17.19 -4.73 8.24
CA SER A 126 -17.51 -5.99 7.56
C SER A 126 -16.77 -7.18 8.21
N ALA A 127 -17.00 -8.39 7.68
CA ALA A 127 -16.43 -9.64 8.20
C ALA A 127 -14.89 -9.70 8.16
N GLY A 128 -14.25 -9.01 7.20
CA GLY A 128 -12.78 -8.95 7.06
C GLY A 128 -12.13 -7.86 7.92
N ASP A 129 -12.81 -6.74 8.15
CA ASP A 129 -12.20 -5.51 8.67
C ASP A 129 -11.65 -5.67 10.09
N LYS A 130 -12.44 -6.21 11.02
CA LYS A 130 -12.00 -6.37 12.42
C LYS A 130 -10.83 -7.34 12.54
N ARG A 131 -10.80 -8.39 11.72
CA ARG A 131 -9.71 -9.37 11.72
C ARG A 131 -8.43 -8.73 11.22
N LEU A 132 -8.50 -7.99 10.10
CA LEU A 132 -7.35 -7.26 9.60
C LEU A 132 -6.83 -6.24 10.62
N ILE A 133 -7.71 -5.40 11.18
CA ILE A 133 -7.30 -4.35 12.13
C ILE A 133 -6.58 -4.94 13.35
N LYS A 134 -7.10 -6.04 13.90
CA LYS A 134 -6.47 -6.73 15.05
C LYS A 134 -5.13 -7.39 14.71
N ALA A 135 -4.91 -7.73 13.44
CA ALA A 135 -3.67 -8.35 12.99
C ALA A 135 -2.56 -7.32 12.68
N ILE A 136 -2.89 -6.03 12.57
CA ILE A 136 -1.92 -4.96 12.26
C ILE A 136 -0.68 -5.00 13.17
N PRO A 137 -0.78 -5.08 14.51
CA PRO A 137 0.40 -5.06 15.37
C PRO A 137 1.38 -6.19 15.05
N GLN A 138 0.87 -7.41 14.94
CA GLN A 138 1.67 -8.59 14.60
C GLN A 138 2.20 -8.52 13.17
N ALA A 139 1.37 -8.13 12.20
CA ALA A 139 1.75 -8.02 10.81
C ALA A 139 2.91 -7.04 10.61
N LEU A 140 2.87 -5.85 11.24
CA LEU A 140 3.93 -4.84 11.12
C LEU A 140 5.20 -5.17 11.89
N ALA A 141 5.11 -6.05 12.90
CA ALA A 141 6.26 -6.58 13.64
C ALA A 141 6.95 -7.73 12.89
N GLU A 142 6.21 -8.53 12.13
CA GLU A 142 6.72 -9.71 11.40
C GLU A 142 7.02 -9.45 9.92
N THR A 143 6.89 -8.20 9.46
CA THR A 143 7.20 -7.78 8.09
C THR A 143 8.09 -6.54 8.10
N ASP A 144 8.89 -6.37 7.06
CA ASP A 144 9.86 -5.27 7.02
C ASP A 144 9.26 -4.06 6.29
N ILE A 145 8.70 -4.26 5.10
CA ILE A 145 8.38 -3.17 4.16
C ILE A 145 6.88 -3.03 3.85
N VAL A 146 6.03 -3.76 4.58
CA VAL A 146 4.57 -3.60 4.50
C VAL A 146 4.14 -2.40 5.33
N CYS A 147 3.30 -1.56 4.72
CA CYS A 147 2.63 -0.43 5.34
C CYS A 147 1.12 -0.70 5.48
N SER A 148 0.56 -0.17 6.55
CA SER A 148 -0.83 -0.36 6.92
C SER A 148 -1.57 0.97 7.06
N SER A 149 -2.83 0.98 6.62
CA SER A 149 -3.69 2.14 6.79
C SER A 149 -5.15 1.79 7.02
N VAL A 150 -5.81 2.55 7.90
CA VAL A 150 -7.23 2.34 8.21
C VAL A 150 -7.99 3.65 8.13
N ASN A 151 -9.01 3.73 7.27
CA ASN A 151 -9.89 4.90 7.20
C ASN A 151 -11.09 4.72 8.14
N VAL A 152 -11.14 5.53 9.20
CA VAL A 152 -12.14 5.42 10.27
C VAL A 152 -13.28 6.43 10.16
N GLY A 153 -13.20 7.39 9.25
CA GLY A 153 -14.25 8.41 9.09
C GLY A 153 -14.29 9.01 7.69
N SER A 154 -15.41 9.65 7.38
CA SER A 154 -15.55 10.53 6.23
C SER A 154 -16.58 11.62 6.47
N THR A 155 -16.47 12.74 5.78
CA THR A 155 -17.45 13.84 5.84
C THR A 155 -18.85 13.34 5.51
N LYS A 156 -18.97 12.35 4.61
CA LYS A 156 -20.26 11.78 4.17
C LYS A 156 -20.88 10.82 5.20
N SER A 157 -20.08 10.10 5.97
CA SER A 157 -20.56 9.02 6.85
C SER A 157 -20.33 9.29 8.34
N GLY A 158 -19.72 10.42 8.67
CA GLY A 158 -19.28 10.72 10.03
C GLY A 158 -18.04 9.92 10.41
N ILE A 159 -17.84 9.74 11.71
CA ILE A 159 -16.69 9.03 12.28
C ILE A 159 -17.18 7.76 12.93
N ASN A 160 -16.60 6.62 12.54
CA ASN A 160 -16.81 5.36 13.23
C ASN A 160 -15.99 5.35 14.52
N MET A 161 -16.60 5.75 15.64
CA MET A 161 -15.94 5.85 16.94
C MET A 161 -15.49 4.50 17.51
N ASP A 162 -16.16 3.40 17.15
CA ASP A 162 -15.70 2.06 17.52
C ASP A 162 -14.38 1.73 16.84
N ALA A 163 -14.22 2.13 15.57
CA ALA A 163 -12.96 1.99 14.85
C ALA A 163 -11.86 2.90 15.41
N VAL A 164 -12.19 4.14 15.80
CA VAL A 164 -11.24 5.04 16.49
C VAL A 164 -10.73 4.41 17.78
N ARG A 165 -11.63 3.88 18.62
CA ARG A 165 -11.26 3.21 19.87
C ARG A 165 -10.37 1.99 19.61
N LEU A 166 -10.73 1.15 18.65
CA LEU A 166 -9.94 -0.03 18.29
C LEU A 166 -8.56 0.36 17.76
N MET A 167 -8.47 1.38 16.90
CA MET A 167 -7.18 1.86 16.38
C MET A 167 -6.29 2.44 17.48
N GLY A 168 -6.86 3.08 18.51
CA GLY A 168 -6.07 3.53 19.66
C GLY A 168 -5.39 2.38 20.42
N GLN A 169 -6.04 1.21 20.50
CA GLN A 169 -5.45 0.00 21.07
C GLN A 169 -4.36 -0.56 20.15
N VAL A 170 -4.66 -0.64 18.84
CA VAL A 170 -3.74 -1.15 17.82
C VAL A 170 -2.44 -0.34 17.75
N VAL A 171 -2.51 1.00 17.78
CA VAL A 171 -1.31 1.86 17.79
C VAL A 171 -0.43 1.52 18.98
N ARG A 172 -1.02 1.46 20.19
CA ARG A 172 -0.26 1.11 21.39
C ARG A 172 0.37 -0.28 21.31
N GLU A 173 -0.40 -1.29 20.88
CA GLU A 173 0.09 -2.67 20.77
C GLU A 173 1.19 -2.79 19.72
N THR A 174 1.08 -2.06 18.61
CA THR A 174 2.10 -2.00 17.54
C THR A 174 3.41 -1.42 18.08
N ALA A 175 3.34 -0.33 18.85
CA ALA A 175 4.50 0.25 19.55
C ALA A 175 5.15 -0.77 20.51
N GLU A 176 4.34 -1.43 21.34
CA GLU A 176 4.81 -2.38 22.36
C GLU A 176 5.48 -3.62 21.73
N LEU A 177 4.92 -4.16 20.64
CA LEU A 177 5.48 -5.30 19.92
C LEU A 177 6.77 -4.96 19.15
N THR A 178 6.94 -3.70 18.74
CA THR A 178 8.12 -3.26 17.97
C THR A 178 9.07 -2.39 18.79
N LYS A 179 8.93 -2.35 20.12
CA LYS A 179 9.74 -1.51 21.03
C LYS A 179 11.25 -1.73 20.90
N ASP A 180 11.66 -2.98 20.65
CA ASP A 180 13.07 -3.36 20.54
C ASP A 180 13.68 -2.97 19.19
N ASN A 181 12.85 -2.46 18.26
CA ASN A 181 13.23 -1.88 16.98
C ASN A 181 12.69 -0.45 16.86
N MET A 182 12.89 0.38 17.90
CA MET A 182 12.51 1.80 17.90
C MET A 182 11.03 2.06 17.58
N CYS A 183 10.14 1.14 17.95
CA CYS A 183 8.70 1.20 17.63
C CYS A 183 8.43 1.31 16.12
N MET A 184 9.27 0.73 15.26
CA MET A 184 9.21 0.88 13.81
C MET A 184 7.87 0.46 13.19
N GLY A 185 7.07 -0.37 13.87
CA GLY A 185 5.72 -0.70 13.42
C GLY A 185 4.84 0.53 13.24
N ASP A 186 4.89 1.49 14.17
CA ASP A 186 4.08 2.70 14.11
C ASP A 186 4.52 3.65 12.99
N ALA A 187 5.79 3.61 12.59
CA ALA A 187 6.27 4.37 11.42
C ALA A 187 5.62 3.90 10.10
N LYS A 188 5.05 2.69 10.09
CA LYS A 188 4.39 2.07 8.94
C LYS A 188 2.86 2.05 9.06
N LEU A 189 2.28 2.71 10.08
CA LEU A 189 0.84 2.70 10.35
C LEU A 189 0.23 4.10 10.22
N VAL A 190 -0.86 4.23 9.47
CA VAL A 190 -1.62 5.48 9.32
C VAL A 190 -3.10 5.28 9.61
N VAL A 191 -3.68 6.15 10.45
CA VAL A 191 -5.13 6.22 10.67
C VAL A 191 -5.69 7.42 9.91
N PHE A 192 -6.62 7.19 9.00
CA PHE A 192 -7.23 8.22 8.17
C PHE A 192 -8.63 8.62 8.63
N CYS A 193 -8.95 9.87 8.35
CA CYS A 193 -10.31 10.33 8.13
C CYS A 193 -10.32 11.00 6.75
N ASN A 194 -11.35 10.75 5.94
CA ASN A 194 -11.43 11.19 4.55
C ASN A 194 -10.28 10.67 3.68
N ALA A 195 -9.89 9.40 3.83
CA ALA A 195 -9.05 8.78 2.82
C ALA A 195 -9.71 8.93 1.43
N PRO A 196 -8.97 9.36 0.38
CA PRO A 196 -9.49 9.37 -0.98
C PRO A 196 -9.81 7.95 -1.47
N GLU A 197 -10.38 7.80 -2.66
CA GLU A 197 -10.74 6.46 -3.18
C GLU A 197 -9.51 5.60 -3.50
N ASP A 198 -8.41 6.24 -3.89
CA ASP A 198 -7.06 5.71 -4.04
C ASP A 198 -6.07 6.60 -3.28
N ASN A 199 -4.95 6.04 -2.82
CA ASN A 199 -3.88 6.83 -2.24
C ASN A 199 -2.51 6.24 -2.60
N PRO A 200 -1.62 6.98 -3.29
CA PRO A 200 -0.26 6.51 -3.60
C PRO A 200 0.77 6.86 -2.50
N PHE A 201 0.38 7.60 -1.45
CA PHE A 201 1.31 8.14 -0.45
C PHE A 201 1.53 7.19 0.73
N MET A 202 2.78 6.70 0.90
CA MET A 202 3.18 5.90 2.06
C MET A 202 3.32 6.74 3.34
N ALA A 203 3.04 6.17 4.52
CA ALA A 203 2.63 4.78 4.78
C ALA A 203 1.13 4.47 4.55
N GLY A 204 0.37 5.45 4.08
CA GLY A 204 -1.08 5.37 3.91
C GLY A 204 -1.58 4.79 2.58
N ALA A 205 -0.71 4.21 1.76
CA ALA A 205 -1.07 3.95 0.38
C ALA A 205 -1.95 2.69 0.23
N PHE A 206 -2.90 2.73 -0.69
CA PHE A 206 -3.70 1.59 -1.13
C PHE A 206 -4.26 1.88 -2.52
N HIS A 207 -4.51 0.83 -3.29
CA HIS A 207 -5.10 0.93 -4.62
C HIS A 207 -6.62 0.76 -4.52
N GLY A 208 -7.37 1.81 -4.89
CA GLY A 208 -8.83 1.83 -4.78
C GLY A 208 -9.52 0.79 -5.66
N PRO A 209 -10.66 0.22 -5.25
CA PRO A 209 -11.38 -0.78 -6.06
C PRO A 209 -12.00 -0.22 -7.35
N GLY A 210 -12.11 1.11 -7.47
CA GLY A 210 -12.59 1.80 -8.67
C GLY A 210 -11.49 2.15 -9.67
N GLU A 211 -10.22 1.96 -9.32
CA GLU A 211 -9.09 2.24 -10.19
C GLU A 211 -8.88 1.10 -11.20
N PRO A 212 -8.33 1.39 -12.39
CA PRO A 212 -7.96 0.35 -13.35
C PRO A 212 -6.80 -0.48 -12.82
N ASP A 213 -6.76 -1.76 -13.20
CA ASP A 213 -5.61 -2.60 -12.94
C ASP A 213 -4.42 -2.16 -13.80
N CYS A 214 -3.19 -2.44 -13.34
CA CYS A 214 -2.02 -2.24 -14.18
C CYS A 214 -1.89 -3.40 -15.18
N GLU A 215 -1.67 -3.07 -16.45
CA GLU A 215 -1.46 -4.02 -17.56
C GLU A 215 0.02 -4.17 -17.92
#